data_AF-A0A1F9L892-F1
#
_entry.id   AF-A0A1F9L892-F1
#
_cell.length_a   1.000
_cell.length_b   1.000
_cell.length_c   1.000
_cell.angle_alpha   90.00
_cell.angle_beta   90.00
_cell.angle_gamma   90.00
#
_symmetry.space_group_name_H-M   'P 1'
#
loop_
_entity.id
_entity.type
_entity.pdbx_description
1 polymer ?
#
loop_
_entity_poly.entity_id
_entity_poly.type
_entity_poly.pdbx_seq_one_letter_code
_entity_poly.pdbx_strand_id
1 'polypeptide(L)'
;MAASSENIAPEAKTPLAPGKYLKISFKDQGCGIRKDILPRIFDPYFSTKPLGTKKGMGLGLSLCETITKKHGGTITVESSPGAGATFHVYLPAKD
;
A
#
# COMPACT_ATOMS: atom_id res chain seq x y z
N MET A 1 -11.37 3.25 -7.23
CA MET A 1 -9.97 3.64 -7.53
C MET A 1 -9.97 5.10 -7.92
N ALA A 2 -9.01 5.88 -7.43
CA ALA A 2 -8.82 7.27 -7.83
C ALA A 2 -7.33 7.51 -8.11
N ALA A 3 -7.01 8.41 -9.04
CA ALA A 3 -5.65 8.80 -9.34
C ALA A 3 -5.52 10.33 -9.26
N SER A 4 -4.43 10.82 -8.68
CA SER A 4 -4.15 12.24 -8.54
C SER A 4 -2.64 12.49 -8.64
N SER A 5 -2.27 13.69 -9.11
CA SER A 5 -0.89 14.16 -9.01
C SER A 5 -0.64 14.71 -7.61
N GLU A 6 0.45 14.31 -6.97
CA GLU A 6 0.91 14.88 -5.71
C GLU A 6 2.33 15.40 -5.85
N ASN A 7 2.58 16.60 -5.32
CA ASN A 7 3.91 17.19 -5.25
C ASN A 7 4.43 17.06 -3.82
N ILE A 8 5.47 16.25 -3.63
CA ILE A 8 6.11 16.06 -2.34
C ILE A 8 7.15 17.16 -2.17
N ALA A 9 6.90 18.05 -1.21
CA ALA A 9 7.81 19.14 -0.86
C ALA A 9 9.04 18.61 -0.09
N PRO A 10 10.21 19.30 -0.16
CA PRO A 10 11.41 18.97 0.60
C PRO A 10 11.20 18.83 2.13
N GLU A 11 10.29 19.62 2.69
CA GLU A 11 9.95 19.67 4.11
C GLU A 11 8.85 18.68 4.53
N ALA A 12 8.30 17.90 3.60
CA ALA A 12 7.22 16.97 3.89
C ALA A 12 7.71 15.84 4.82
N LYS A 13 6.94 15.55 5.89
CA LYS A 13 7.20 14.43 6.81
C LYS A 13 6.75 13.10 6.20
N THR A 14 7.44 12.66 5.16
CA THR A 14 7.14 11.42 4.42
C THR A 14 8.45 10.70 4.08
N PRO A 15 8.45 9.35 3.97
CA PRO A 15 9.61 8.62 3.48
C PRO A 15 9.85 8.80 1.97
N LEU A 16 8.96 9.47 1.24
CA LEU A 16 9.14 9.77 -0.18
C LEU A 16 10.14 10.90 -0.40
N ALA A 17 10.99 10.74 -1.41
CA ALA A 17 11.85 11.83 -1.86
C ALA A 17 11.01 12.99 -2.42
N PRO A 18 11.51 14.23 -2.36
CA PRO A 18 10.80 15.38 -2.93
C PRO A 18 10.65 15.24 -4.46
N GLY A 19 9.48 15.64 -4.99
CA GLY A 19 9.20 15.58 -6.43
C GLY A 19 7.73 15.35 -6.76
N LYS A 20 7.44 15.19 -8.06
CA LYS A 20 6.10 14.89 -8.57
C LYS A 20 5.84 13.39 -8.56
N TYR A 21 4.69 12.99 -8.03
CA TYR A 21 4.24 11.61 -7.98
C TYR A 21 2.83 11.47 -8.55
N LEU A 22 2.58 10.37 -9.24
CA LEU A 22 1.24 9.86 -9.47
C LEU A 22 0.83 9.05 -8.23
N LYS A 23 -0.21 9.48 -7.52
CA LYS A 23 -0.83 8.75 -6.42
C LYS A 23 -2.07 8.03 -6.91
N ILE A 24 -2.08 6.71 -6.79
CA ILE A 24 -3.22 5.86 -7.11
C ILE A 24 -3.77 5.28 -5.81
N SER A 25 -5.03 5.56 -5.53
CA SER A 25 -5.70 5.15 -4.29
C SER A 25 -6.75 4.07 -4.55
N PHE A 26 -6.62 2.97 -3.84
CA PHE A 26 -7.54 1.84 -3.85
C PHE A 26 -8.24 1.76 -2.50
N LYS A 27 -9.52 2.11 -2.47
CA LYS A 27 -10.36 2.02 -1.26
C LYS A 27 -11.29 0.83 -1.38
N ASP A 28 -11.33 0.01 -0.33
CA ASP A 28 -12.36 -0.99 -0.13
C ASP A 28 -13.28 -0.63 1.05
N GLN A 29 -14.33 -1.43 1.24
CA GLN A 29 -15.28 -1.32 2.35
C GLN A 29 -15.31 -2.62 3.16
N GLY A 30 -14.19 -3.34 3.21
CA GLY A 30 -14.05 -4.61 3.92
C GLY A 30 -13.97 -4.42 5.44
N CYS A 31 -13.58 -5.49 6.15
CA CYS A 31 -13.46 -5.48 7.60
C CYS A 31 -12.29 -4.63 8.13
N GLY A 32 -11.42 -4.13 7.25
CA GLY A 32 -10.21 -3.39 7.63
C GLY A 32 -9.14 -4.27 8.27
N ILE A 33 -8.06 -3.61 8.70
CA ILE A 33 -6.83 -4.24 9.19
C ILE A 33 -6.51 -3.67 10.56
N ARG A 34 -6.19 -4.55 11.52
CA ARG A 34 -5.82 -4.11 12.87
C ARG A 34 -4.41 -3.50 12.88
N LYS A 35 -4.20 -2.52 13.75
CA LYS A 35 -2.92 -1.77 13.83
C LYS A 35 -1.72 -2.66 14.16
N ASP A 36 -1.89 -3.72 14.94
CA ASP A 36 -0.83 -4.66 15.35
C ASP A 36 -0.25 -5.45 14.17
N ILE A 37 -1.02 -5.66 13.10
CA ILE A 37 -0.59 -6.44 11.94
C ILE A 37 -0.26 -5.58 10.71
N LEU A 38 -0.58 -4.27 10.71
CA LEU A 38 -0.24 -3.37 9.60
C LEU A 38 1.23 -3.45 9.16
N PRO A 39 2.23 -3.52 10.07
CA PRO A 39 3.64 -3.63 9.65
C PRO A 39 3.96 -4.93 8.90
N ARG A 40 3.15 -5.99 9.09
CA ARG A 40 3.40 -7.34 8.59
C ARG A 40 2.65 -7.66 7.30
N ILE A 41 1.69 -6.83 6.87
CA ILE A 41 0.85 -7.18 5.72
C ILE A 41 1.60 -7.23 4.39
N PHE A 42 2.79 -6.62 4.34
CA PHE A 42 3.69 -6.68 3.20
C PHE A 42 4.73 -7.80 3.31
N ASP A 43 4.77 -8.53 4.44
CA ASP A 43 5.66 -9.68 4.59
C ASP A 43 5.21 -10.83 3.67
N PRO A 44 6.12 -11.44 2.91
CA PRO A 44 5.79 -12.62 2.11
C PRO A 44 5.18 -13.72 2.98
N TYR A 45 4.12 -14.35 2.45
CA TYR A 45 3.39 -15.44 3.11
C TYR A 45 2.59 -15.05 4.35
N PHE A 46 2.58 -13.78 4.76
CA PHE A 46 1.72 -13.33 5.85
C PHE A 46 0.24 -13.42 5.44
N SER A 47 -0.57 -14.03 6.30
CA SER A 47 -2.01 -14.16 6.11
C SER A 47 -2.71 -14.27 7.46
N THR A 48 -3.87 -13.63 7.58
CA THR A 48 -4.80 -13.80 8.71
C THR A 48 -5.83 -14.90 8.44
N LYS A 49 -5.83 -15.50 7.25
CA LYS A 49 -6.74 -16.59 6.91
C LYS A 49 -6.26 -17.91 7.52
N PRO A 50 -7.19 -18.82 7.86
CA PRO A 50 -6.83 -20.14 8.36
C PRO A 50 -5.92 -20.91 7.39
N LEU A 51 -4.97 -21.65 7.97
CA LEU A 51 -4.11 -22.60 7.25
C LEU A 51 -4.97 -23.63 6.50
N GLY A 52 -4.59 -23.95 5.26
CA GLY A 52 -5.34 -24.90 4.41
C GLY A 52 -6.47 -24.28 3.58
N THR A 53 -6.72 -22.97 3.66
CA THR A 53 -7.59 -22.30 2.69
C THR A 53 -6.92 -22.29 1.31
N LYS A 54 -7.53 -22.90 0.29
CA LYS A 54 -7.02 -22.96 -1.11
C LYS A 54 -6.84 -21.57 -1.79
N LYS A 55 -7.09 -20.46 -1.09
CA LYS A 55 -7.25 -19.13 -1.69
C LYS A 55 -6.24 -18.11 -1.17
N GLY A 56 -5.11 -18.05 -1.88
CA GLY A 56 -4.09 -17.01 -1.78
C GLY A 56 -3.01 -17.30 -0.73
N MET A 57 -1.76 -17.45 -1.18
CA MET A 57 -0.59 -17.75 -0.34
C MET A 57 -0.02 -16.54 0.42
N GLY A 58 -0.73 -15.41 0.49
CA GLY A 58 -0.22 -14.20 1.15
C GLY A 58 0.94 -13.51 0.41
N LEU A 59 1.02 -13.64 -0.92
CA LEU A 59 2.09 -13.02 -1.73
C LEU A 59 1.69 -11.74 -2.47
N GLY A 60 0.41 -11.39 -2.50
CA GLY A 60 -0.09 -10.28 -3.31
C GLY A 60 0.53 -8.94 -2.90
N LEU A 61 0.42 -8.58 -1.62
CA LEU A 61 0.91 -7.30 -1.11
C LEU A 61 2.44 -7.21 -1.11
N SER A 62 3.15 -8.29 -0.77
CA SER A 62 4.62 -8.33 -0.85
C SER A 62 5.12 -8.12 -2.29
N LEU A 63 4.41 -8.68 -3.27
CA LEU A 63 4.71 -8.47 -4.68
C LEU A 63 4.39 -7.03 -5.12
N CYS A 64 3.26 -6.47 -4.71
CA CYS A 64 2.94 -5.06 -4.96
C CYS A 64 4.03 -4.15 -4.41
N GLU A 65 4.48 -4.36 -3.17
CA GLU A 65 5.54 -3.57 -2.56
C GLU A 65 6.86 -3.67 -3.37
N THR A 66 7.24 -4.88 -3.76
CA THR A 66 8.45 -5.13 -4.57
C THR A 66 8.36 -4.45 -5.94
N ILE A 67 7.24 -4.60 -6.64
CA ILE A 67 7.03 -4.00 -7.98
C ILE A 67 7.07 -2.47 -7.87
N THR A 68 6.35 -1.90 -6.91
CA THR A 68 6.30 -0.45 -6.73
C THR A 68 7.67 0.12 -6.37
N LYS A 69 8.42 -0.52 -5.47
CA LYS A 69 9.81 -0.15 -5.15
C LYS A 69 10.73 -0.22 -6.38
N LYS A 70 10.60 -1.26 -7.22
CA LYS A 70 11.38 -1.38 -8.48
C LYS A 70 11.12 -0.24 -9.47
N HIS A 71 9.96 0.42 -9.38
CA HIS A 71 9.62 1.59 -10.20
C HIS A 71 9.98 2.93 -9.50
N GLY A 72 10.75 2.90 -8.41
CA GLY A 72 11.13 4.10 -7.65
C GLY A 72 9.99 4.70 -6.82
N GLY A 73 8.91 3.94 -6.64
CA GLY A 73 7.73 4.35 -5.88
C GLY A 73 7.66 3.78 -4.48
N THR A 74 6.53 4.04 -3.81
CA THR A 74 6.17 3.37 -2.55
C THR A 74 4.70 3.01 -2.52
N ILE A 75 4.34 2.06 -1.66
CA ILE A 75 2.94 1.74 -1.34
C ILE A 75 2.71 1.96 0.15
N THR A 76 1.63 2.65 0.51
CA THR A 76 1.19 2.85 1.90
C THR A 76 -0.23 2.33 2.08
N VAL A 77 -0.61 2.13 3.33
CA VAL A 77 -1.95 1.68 3.70
C VAL A 77 -2.48 2.48 4.88
N GLU A 78 -3.74 2.86 4.80
CA GLU A 78 -4.52 3.41 5.89
C GLU A 78 -5.70 2.49 6.12
N SER A 79 -5.83 1.96 7.34
CA SER A 79 -6.93 1.07 7.66
C SER A 79 -7.22 1.07 9.16
N SER A 80 -8.50 0.85 9.48
CA SER A 80 -8.95 0.58 10.84
C SER A 80 -10.05 -0.48 10.80
N PRO A 81 -10.21 -1.30 11.86
CA PRO A 81 -11.26 -2.30 11.91
C PRO A 81 -12.65 -1.70 11.67
N GLY A 82 -13.42 -2.29 10.76
CA GLY A 82 -14.77 -1.87 10.38
C GLY A 82 -14.85 -0.73 9.35
N ALA A 83 -13.73 -0.09 8.99
CA ALA A 83 -13.71 1.04 8.05
C ALA A 83 -13.16 0.70 6.64
N GLY A 84 -12.82 -0.57 6.39
CA GLY A 84 -12.10 -0.99 5.19
C GLY A 84 -10.61 -0.61 5.21
N ALA A 85 -9.98 -0.71 4.06
CA ALA A 85 -8.60 -0.26 3.84
C ALA A 85 -8.50 0.66 2.63
N THR A 86 -7.58 1.63 2.71
CA THR A 86 -7.17 2.44 1.57
C THR A 86 -5.68 2.24 1.34
N PHE A 87 -5.32 1.72 0.17
CA PHE A 87 -3.93 1.58 -0.27
C PHE A 87 -3.58 2.72 -1.21
N HIS A 88 -2.43 3.35 -1.00
CA HIS A 88 -1.91 4.41 -1.84
C HIS A 88 -0.62 3.96 -2.51
N VAL A 89 -0.60 3.92 -3.83
CA VAL A 89 0.60 3.66 -4.62
C VAL A 89 1.10 5.00 -5.15
N TYR A 90 2.34 5.34 -4.83
CA TYR A 90 3.03 6.53 -5.32
C TYR A 90 4.09 6.09 -6.32
N LEU A 91 4.03 6.61 -7.54
CA LEU A 91 5.04 6.39 -8.57
C LEU A 91 5.60 7.74 -9.02
N PRO A 92 6.93 7.88 -9.21
CA PRO A 92 7.50 9.11 -9.75
C PRO A 92 6.86 9.47 -11.09
N ALA A 93 6.33 10.68 -11.19
CA ALA A 93 5.85 11.22 -12.46
C ALA A 93 7.03 11.92 -13.13
N LYS A 94 7.47 11.40 -14.28
CA LYS A 94 8.33 12.16 -15.19
C LYS A 94 7.45 13.00 -16.09
N ASP A 95 7.90 14.22 -16.37
CA ASP A 95 7.29 15.11 -17.34
C ASP A 95 7.35 14.51 -18.76
#